data_AF-A0A382QN34-F1
#
_entry.id   AF-A0A382QN34-F1
#
_cell.length_a   1.000
_cell.length_b   1.000
_cell.length_c   1.000
_cell.angle_alpha   90.00
_cell.angle_beta   90.00
_cell.angle_gamma   90.00
#
_symmetry.space_group_name_H-M   'P 1'
#
loop_
_entity.id
_entity.type
_entity.pdbx_description
1 polymer ?
#
loop_
_entity_poly.entity_id
_entity_poly.type
_entity_poly.pdbx_seq_one_letter_code
_entity_poly.pdbx_strand_id
1 'polypeptide(L)'
;HHILSLFVQYAPYKLAEGGWDDVKEEFADRCIAEVARYAPNVPASILHRQVLSPVDLERIFGLTGGNIFQGSMALHQLGPMRPVPGWSDHRTPVDGLYICGSAAHPGGGVMGSCGRNAAQVILEDGK
;
A
#
# COMPACT_ATOMS: atom_id res chain seq x y z
N HIS A 1 24.78 10.23 0.39
CA HIS A 1 24.08 8.93 0.50
C HIS A 1 22.85 8.98 -0.41
N HIS A 2 22.71 8.02 -1.32
CA HIS A 2 21.55 7.90 -2.19
C HIS A 2 20.64 6.78 -1.68
N ILE A 3 19.33 6.93 -1.88
CA ILE A 3 18.35 5.90 -1.55
C ILE A 3 17.66 5.50 -2.85
N LEU A 4 17.64 4.20 -3.13
CA LEU A 4 16.82 3.60 -4.18
C LEU A 4 15.69 2.84 -3.49
N SER A 5 14.45 3.19 -3.79
CA SER A 5 13.27 2.46 -3.32
C SER A 5 12.63 1.74 -4.50
N LEU A 6 12.39 0.43 -4.34
CA LEU A 6 11.73 -0.39 -5.34
C LEU A 6 10.33 -0.75 -4.85
N PHE A 7 9.32 -0.19 -5.49
CA PHE A 7 7.94 -0.61 -5.31
C PHE A 7 7.61 -1.70 -6.33
N VAL A 8 7.57 -2.95 -5.87
CA VAL A 8 7.34 -4.12 -6.72
C VAL A 8 5.87 -4.53 -6.64
N GLN A 9 5.16 -4.40 -7.76
CA GLN A 9 3.78 -4.85 -7.87
C GLN A 9 3.72 -6.36 -8.17
N TYR A 10 2.58 -6.98 -7.87
CA TYR A 10 2.28 -8.40 -8.17
C TYR A 10 3.03 -9.46 -7.36
N ALA A 11 3.53 -9.13 -6.16
CA ALA A 11 3.95 -10.11 -5.18
C ALA A 11 2.73 -10.65 -4.41
N PRO A 12 2.35 -11.93 -4.55
CA PRO A 12 1.16 -12.46 -3.87
C PRO A 12 1.41 -12.59 -2.36
N TYR A 13 0.41 -12.28 -1.54
CA TYR A 13 0.53 -12.46 -0.08
C TYR A 13 0.79 -13.93 0.30
N LYS A 14 0.06 -14.86 -0.33
CA LYS A 14 0.25 -16.30 -0.17
C LYS A 14 1.04 -16.86 -1.35
N LEU A 15 2.18 -17.49 -1.05
CA LEU A 15 2.97 -18.22 -2.03
C LEU A 15 2.33 -19.59 -2.32
N ALA A 16 2.62 -20.15 -3.50
CA ALA A 16 2.20 -21.51 -3.84
C ALA A 16 2.87 -22.55 -2.95
N GLU A 17 4.15 -22.34 -2.63
CA GLU A 17 4.99 -23.17 -1.76
C GLU A 17 5.86 -22.26 -0.87
N GLY A 18 6.14 -22.70 0.35
CA GLY A 18 6.98 -21.97 1.30
C GLY A 18 6.37 -20.69 1.88
N GLY A 19 7.19 -19.91 2.59
CA GLY A 19 6.83 -18.63 3.21
C GLY A 19 7.71 -17.47 2.75
N TRP A 20 7.18 -16.25 2.84
CA TRP A 20 7.93 -15.04 2.48
C TRP A 20 9.19 -14.82 3.33
N ASP A 21 9.18 -15.26 4.58
CA ASP A 21 10.35 -15.18 5.46
C ASP A 21 11.55 -15.97 4.91
N ASP A 22 11.30 -17.01 4.12
CA ASP A 22 12.33 -17.87 3.53
C ASP A 22 12.84 -17.34 2.18
N VAL A 23 11.97 -16.72 1.37
CA VAL A 23 12.26 -16.44 -0.05
C VAL A 23 12.42 -14.96 -0.40
N LYS A 24 12.15 -14.03 0.52
CA LYS A 24 12.11 -12.59 0.20
C LYS A 24 13.45 -12.03 -0.29
N GLU A 25 14.56 -12.51 0.25
CA GLU A 25 15.90 -12.09 -0.16
C GLU A 25 16.21 -12.53 -1.60
N GLU A 26 15.90 -13.78 -1.96
CA GLU A 26 16.06 -14.28 -3.34
C GLU A 26 15.13 -13.57 -4.32
N PHE A 27 13.91 -13.22 -3.89
CA PHE A 27 13.00 -12.39 -4.68
C PHE A 27 13.60 -11.00 -4.93
N ALA A 28 14.17 -10.37 -3.90
CA ALA A 28 14.83 -9.08 -4.01
C ALA A 28 16.04 -9.13 -4.95
N ASP A 29 16.83 -10.21 -4.92
CA ASP A 29 17.96 -10.41 -5.84
C ASP A 29 17.49 -10.43 -7.30
N ARG A 30 16.35 -11.08 -7.61
CA ARG A 30 15.76 -11.03 -8.96
C ARG A 30 15.32 -9.63 -9.36
N CYS A 31 14.70 -8.88 -8.44
CA CYS A 31 14.33 -7.47 -8.71
C CYS A 31 15.56 -6.60 -9.00
N ILE A 32 16.64 -6.77 -8.23
CA ILE A 32 17.90 -6.05 -8.45
C ILE A 32 18.56 -6.47 -9.76
N ALA A 33 18.52 -7.75 -10.13
CA ALA A 33 19.03 -8.22 -11.41
C ALA A 33 18.30 -7.56 -12.59
N GLU A 34 16.96 -7.40 -12.51
CA GLU A 34 16.21 -6.68 -13.55
C GLU A 34 16.60 -5.19 -13.62
N VAL A 35 16.78 -4.52 -12.46
CA VAL A 35 17.30 -3.14 -12.44
C VAL A 35 18.69 -3.07 -13.05
N ALA A 36 19.56 -4.04 -12.77
CA ALA A 36 20.95 -4.06 -13.24
C ALA A 36 21.06 -4.13 -14.78
N ARG A 37 20.03 -4.62 -15.48
CA ARG A 37 19.99 -4.58 -16.95
C ARG A 37 20.00 -3.15 -17.50
N TYR A 38 19.52 -2.18 -16.72
CA TYR A 38 19.44 -0.77 -17.07
C TYR A 38 20.44 0.09 -16.29
N ALA A 39 20.82 -0.35 -15.09
CA ALA A 39 21.78 0.33 -14.21
C ALA A 39 22.80 -0.68 -13.65
N PRO A 40 23.81 -1.09 -14.45
CA PRO A 40 24.69 -2.23 -14.13
C PRO A 40 25.55 -2.05 -12.87
N ASN A 41 25.79 -0.80 -12.46
CA ASN A 41 26.56 -0.48 -11.26
C ASN A 41 25.75 -0.62 -9.96
N VAL A 42 24.42 -0.74 -10.04
CA VAL A 42 23.54 -0.78 -8.85
C VAL A 42 23.91 -1.91 -7.89
N PRO A 43 24.05 -3.19 -8.30
CA PRO A 43 24.30 -4.28 -7.36
C PRO A 43 25.56 -4.05 -6.52
N ALA A 44 26.64 -3.58 -7.14
CA ALA A 44 27.91 -3.30 -6.46
C ALA A 44 27.88 -2.06 -5.56
N SER A 45 26.87 -1.20 -5.72
CA SER A 45 26.71 0.05 -4.95
C SER A 45 25.84 -0.11 -3.70
N ILE A 46 25.25 -1.29 -3.47
CA ILE A 46 24.37 -1.54 -2.33
C ILE A 46 25.21 -1.77 -1.07
N LEU A 47 25.22 -0.79 -0.16
CA LEU A 47 25.87 -0.90 1.15
C LEU A 47 24.94 -1.58 2.19
N HIS A 48 23.66 -1.26 2.12
CA HIS A 48 22.61 -1.80 2.99
C HIS A 48 21.34 -1.98 2.19
N ARG A 49 20.57 -3.02 2.52
CA ARG A 49 19.24 -3.26 1.95
C ARG A 49 18.24 -3.60 3.05
N GLN A 50 16.99 -3.22 2.84
CA GLN A 50 15.85 -3.68 3.61
C GLN A 50 14.84 -4.25 2.64
N VAL A 51 14.42 -5.49 2.87
CA VAL A 51 13.39 -6.16 2.07
C VAL A 51 12.15 -6.32 2.93
N LEU A 52 11.03 -5.78 2.46
CA LEU A 52 9.72 -5.88 3.11
C LEU A 52 8.78 -6.67 2.21
N SER A 53 8.51 -7.91 2.61
CA SER A 53 7.51 -8.76 1.95
C SER A 53 6.08 -8.33 2.29
N PRO A 54 5.04 -8.80 1.57
CA PRO A 54 3.65 -8.53 1.94
C PRO A 54 3.30 -8.89 3.39
N VAL A 55 3.90 -9.97 3.92
CA VAL A 55 3.70 -10.39 5.32
C VAL A 55 4.42 -9.45 6.29
N ASP A 56 5.61 -8.95 5.94
CA ASP A 56 6.31 -7.93 6.73
C ASP A 56 5.49 -6.63 6.80
N LEU A 57 4.91 -6.21 5.67
CA LEU A 57 4.08 -5.01 5.60
C LEU A 57 2.85 -5.11 6.52
N GLU A 58 2.22 -6.29 6.55
CA GLU A 58 1.12 -6.57 7.47
C GLU A 58 1.57 -6.54 8.94
N ARG A 59 2.67 -7.25 9.28
CA ARG A 59 3.19 -7.34 10.65
C ARG A 59 3.64 -5.99 11.21
N ILE A 60 4.31 -5.17 10.40
CA ILE A 60 4.95 -3.92 10.86
C ILE A 60 3.97 -2.75 10.82
N PHE A 61 3.14 -2.67 9.78
CA PHE A 61 2.30 -1.49 9.53
C PHE A 61 0.80 -1.77 9.65
N GLY A 62 0.39 -3.01 9.92
CA GLY A 62 -1.03 -3.39 9.95
C GLY A 62 -1.68 -3.36 8.56
N LEU A 63 -0.89 -3.44 7.49
CA LEU A 63 -1.40 -3.47 6.12
C LEU A 63 -1.88 -4.87 5.77
N THR A 64 -3.14 -5.18 6.09
CA THR A 64 -3.74 -6.49 5.80
C THR A 64 -3.56 -6.88 4.32
N GLY A 65 -3.08 -8.09 4.08
CA GLY A 65 -2.73 -8.63 2.76
C GLY A 65 -1.49 -7.97 2.13
N GLY A 66 -0.76 -7.13 2.86
CA GLY A 66 0.36 -6.34 2.34
C GLY A 66 -0.03 -5.26 1.32
N ASN A 67 -1.32 -4.90 1.26
CA ASN A 67 -1.82 -3.97 0.25
C ASN A 67 -1.81 -2.53 0.77
N ILE A 68 -0.92 -1.70 0.23
CA ILE A 68 -0.79 -0.28 0.58
C ILE A 68 -2.07 0.52 0.31
N PHE A 69 -2.92 0.05 -0.60
CA PHE A 69 -4.20 0.68 -0.90
C PHE A 69 -5.28 0.29 0.10
N GLN A 70 -5.03 -0.65 1.03
CA GLN A 70 -5.99 -1.12 2.05
C GLN A 70 -7.32 -1.60 1.44
N GLY A 71 -7.23 -2.25 0.27
CA GLY A 71 -8.36 -2.70 -0.54
C GLY A 71 -7.94 -2.82 -2.00
N SER A 72 -8.64 -3.61 -2.82
CA SER A 72 -8.29 -3.68 -4.24
C SER A 72 -8.68 -2.38 -4.96
N MET A 73 -8.00 -2.13 -6.07
CA MET A 73 -8.21 -0.99 -6.95
C MET A 73 -8.93 -1.40 -8.25
N ALA A 74 -9.63 -2.54 -8.23
CA ALA A 74 -10.51 -2.93 -9.33
C ALA A 74 -11.68 -1.96 -9.48
N LEU A 75 -12.19 -1.76 -10.70
CA LEU A 75 -13.26 -0.78 -10.99
C LEU A 75 -14.49 -0.90 -10.06
N HIS A 76 -14.85 -2.11 -9.66
CA HIS A 76 -15.98 -2.38 -8.77
C HIS A 76 -15.71 -2.09 -7.28
N GLN A 77 -14.48 -1.70 -6.91
CA GLN A 77 -14.06 -1.28 -5.57
C GLN A 77 -13.49 0.16 -5.55
N LEU A 78 -13.86 0.96 -6.54
CA LEU A 78 -13.48 2.36 -6.66
C LEU A 78 -14.72 3.27 -6.61
N GLY A 79 -14.48 4.57 -6.46
CA GLY A 79 -15.54 5.56 -6.49
C GLY A 79 -16.56 5.36 -5.35
N PRO A 80 -17.87 5.32 -5.65
CA PRO A 80 -18.92 5.16 -4.65
C PRO A 80 -18.94 3.79 -3.97
N MET A 81 -18.23 2.81 -4.55
CA MET A 81 -18.12 1.44 -4.00
C MET A 81 -16.99 1.30 -2.99
N ARG A 82 -16.26 2.39 -2.69
CA ARG A 82 -15.07 2.39 -1.83
C ARG A 82 -15.34 3.15 -0.52
N PRO A 83 -15.00 2.58 0.66
CA PRO A 83 -14.52 1.22 0.87
C PRO A 83 -15.59 0.15 0.65
N VAL A 84 -16.85 0.51 0.90
CA VAL A 84 -18.06 -0.25 0.63
C VAL A 84 -19.16 0.72 0.19
N PRO A 85 -20.24 0.26 -0.45
CA PRO A 85 -21.35 1.12 -0.86
C PRO A 85 -21.90 1.95 0.30
N GLY A 86 -22.05 3.25 0.06
CA GLY A 86 -22.63 4.21 1.02
C GLY A 86 -21.63 4.84 1.99
N TRP A 87 -20.33 4.49 1.92
CA TRP A 87 -19.30 5.02 2.83
C TRP A 87 -18.24 5.86 2.10
N SER A 88 -18.46 6.13 0.81
CA SER A 88 -17.56 6.92 -0.04
C SER A 88 -17.57 8.42 0.29
N ASP A 89 -18.53 8.87 1.10
CA ASP A 89 -18.63 10.23 1.61
C ASP A 89 -17.86 10.43 2.94
N HIS A 90 -17.03 9.45 3.32
CA HIS A 90 -16.20 9.45 4.53
C HIS A 90 -16.93 9.24 5.86
N ARG A 91 -18.26 9.22 5.91
CA ARG A 91 -19.02 8.93 7.13
C ARG A 91 -19.07 7.42 7.39
N THR A 92 -19.21 7.04 8.65
CA THR A 92 -19.46 5.64 9.05
C THR A 92 -20.80 5.52 9.77
N PRO A 93 -21.32 4.30 9.99
CA PRO A 93 -22.53 4.10 10.80
C PRO A 93 -22.40 4.49 12.27
N VAL A 94 -21.19 4.77 12.75
CA VAL A 94 -20.93 5.24 14.11
C VAL A 94 -20.82 6.77 14.07
N ASP A 95 -21.71 7.45 14.78
CA ASP A 95 -21.72 8.92 14.81
C ASP A 95 -20.37 9.47 15.31
N GLY A 96 -19.86 10.48 14.60
CA GLY A 96 -18.57 11.10 14.87
C GLY A 96 -17.33 10.28 14.46
N LEU A 97 -17.50 9.12 13.81
CA LEU A 97 -16.39 8.33 13.26
C LEU A 97 -16.35 8.45 11.72
N TYR A 98 -15.18 8.83 11.20
CA TYR A 98 -14.95 9.09 9.77
C TYR A 98 -13.77 8.27 9.23
N ILE A 99 -13.80 7.94 7.95
CA ILE A 99 -12.71 7.24 7.26
C ILE A 99 -11.91 8.23 6.42
N CYS A 100 -10.63 8.39 6.73
CA CYS A 100 -9.75 9.35 6.06
C CYS A 100 -8.52 8.71 5.39
N GLY A 101 -8.40 7.39 5.46
CA GLY A 101 -7.21 6.64 5.03
C GLY A 101 -7.22 6.21 3.57
N SER A 102 -6.20 5.43 3.20
CA SER A 102 -6.04 4.87 1.85
C SER A 102 -7.22 4.00 1.40
N ALA A 103 -7.92 3.38 2.35
CA ALA A 103 -9.13 2.60 2.08
C ALA A 103 -10.33 3.47 1.63
N ALA A 104 -10.31 4.79 1.87
CA ALA A 104 -11.40 5.70 1.50
C ALA A 104 -11.35 6.07 0.01
N HIS A 105 -12.44 6.66 -0.49
CA HIS A 105 -12.45 7.38 -1.76
C HIS A 105 -11.55 8.64 -1.68
N PRO A 106 -10.77 9.01 -2.72
CA PRO A 106 -10.63 8.38 -4.03
C PRO A 106 -9.69 7.17 -4.10
N GLY A 107 -8.97 6.89 -3.02
CA GLY A 107 -7.99 5.82 -2.92
C GLY A 107 -6.64 6.32 -2.40
N GLY A 108 -5.76 5.38 -2.13
CA GLY A 108 -4.43 5.65 -1.61
C GLY A 108 -3.49 6.36 -2.58
N GLY A 109 -2.31 6.64 -2.06
CA GLY A 109 -1.26 7.41 -2.72
C GLY A 109 -0.84 8.60 -1.85
N VAL A 110 0.32 9.19 -2.15
CA VAL A 110 0.87 10.36 -1.41
C VAL A 110 0.16 11.65 -1.85
N MET A 111 -1.17 11.61 -1.96
CA MET A 111 -2.01 12.71 -2.45
C MET A 111 -2.68 13.49 -1.31
N GLY A 112 -2.91 12.86 -0.16
CA GLY A 112 -3.60 13.47 0.98
C GLY A 112 -5.10 13.77 0.76
N SER A 113 -5.67 13.36 -0.37
CA SER A 113 -7.06 13.64 -0.76
C SER A 113 -8.09 13.02 0.20
N CYS A 114 -7.92 11.75 0.58
CA CYS A 114 -8.84 11.09 1.53
C CYS A 114 -8.89 11.84 2.88
N GLY A 115 -7.74 12.31 3.36
CA GLY A 115 -7.63 13.10 4.59
C GLY A 115 -8.34 14.45 4.48
N ARG A 116 -8.07 15.19 3.39
CA ARG A 116 -8.72 16.46 3.09
C ARG A 116 -10.24 16.31 3.02
N ASN A 117 -10.73 15.34 2.25
CA ASN A 117 -12.15 15.13 2.04
C ASN A 117 -12.87 14.78 3.36
N ALA A 118 -12.30 13.85 4.15
CA ALA A 118 -12.86 13.53 5.46
C ALA A 118 -12.91 14.76 6.38
N ALA A 119 -11.88 15.61 6.37
CA ALA A 119 -11.89 16.84 7.16
C ALA A 119 -12.98 17.84 6.71
N GLN A 120 -13.25 17.95 5.41
CA GLN A 120 -14.36 18.78 4.92
C GLN A 120 -15.71 18.26 5.39
N VAL A 121 -15.91 16.95 5.34
CA VAL A 121 -17.14 16.28 5.80
C VAL A 121 -17.35 16.48 7.31
N ILE A 122 -16.29 16.40 8.11
CA ILE A 122 -16.32 16.69 9.56
C ILE A 122 -16.81 18.12 9.83
N LEU A 123 -16.26 19.10 9.10
CA LEU A 123 -16.65 20.51 9.23
C LEU A 123 -18.12 20.74 8.82
N GLU A 124 -18.61 20.05 7.78
CA GLU A 124 -20.01 20.11 7.34
C GLU A 124 -20.98 19.56 8.40
N ASP A 125 -20.58 18.50 9.11
CA ASP A 125 -21.37 17.91 10.20
C ASP A 125 -21.33 18.75 11.49
N GLY A 126 -20.61 19.88 11.48
CA GLY A 126 -20.49 20.80 12.61
C GLY A 126 -19.66 20.24 13.77
N LYS A 127 -18.72 19.35 13.47
CA LYS A 127 -17.80 18.72 14.43
C LYS A 127 -16.42 19.37 14.39
#